data_AF-A0A838D4A5-F1
#
_entry.id   AF-A0A838D4A5-F1
#
_cell.length_a   1.000
_cell.length_b   1.000
_cell.length_c   1.000
_cell.angle_alpha   90.00
_cell.angle_beta   90.00
_cell.angle_gamma   90.00
#
_symmetry.space_group_name_H-M   'P 1'
#
loop_
_entity.id
_entity.type
_entity.pdbx_description
1 polymer ?
#
loop_
_entity_poly.entity_id
_entity_poly.type
_entity_poly.pdbx_seq_one_letter_code
_entity_poly.pdbx_strand_id
1 'polypeptide(L)'
;MAITEENRHGMYGALEELMGHDHATTLMKHLPPVGWADVATKRDLESLEFRIDTRFEAMAHRLDAMEHRLDAILHREISGLKSSFIWMLLASNATFAALVLAAVKLL
;
A
#
# COMPACT_ATOMS: atom_id res chain seq x y z
N MET A 1 -7.89 16.77 -28.31
CA MET A 1 -9.12 17.39 -28.84
C MET A 1 -10.12 16.24 -29.01
N ALA A 2 -11.12 16.16 -28.13
CA ALA A 2 -12.10 15.06 -28.16
C ALA A 2 -13.00 15.20 -29.40
N ILE A 3 -13.40 14.08 -30.02
CA ILE A 3 -14.36 14.11 -31.13
C ILE A 3 -15.73 14.47 -30.55
N THR A 4 -16.31 15.58 -31.01
CA THR A 4 -17.66 16.02 -30.60
C THR A 4 -18.73 15.26 -31.36
N GLU A 5 -19.95 15.21 -30.81
CA GLU A 5 -21.10 14.56 -31.46
C GLU A 5 -21.43 15.22 -32.82
N GLU A 6 -21.25 16.54 -32.92
CA GLU A 6 -21.45 17.29 -34.17
C GLU A 6 -20.47 16.86 -35.27
N ASN A 7 -19.19 16.69 -34.94
CA ASN A 7 -18.17 16.21 -35.89
C ASN A 7 -18.45 14.76 -36.32
N ARG A 8 -18.93 13.92 -35.39
CA ARG A 8 -19.30 12.53 -35.66
C ARG A 8 -20.50 12.45 -36.60
N HIS A 9 -21.52 13.28 -36.39
CA HIS A 9 -22.71 13.32 -37.23
C HIS A 9 -22.38 13.81 -38.65
N GLY A 10 -21.58 14.86 -38.79
CA GLY A 10 -21.10 15.33 -40.10
C GLY A 10 -20.29 14.26 -40.86
N MET A 11 -19.42 13.53 -40.16
CA MET A 11 -18.66 12.42 -40.75
C MET A 11 -19.57 11.27 -41.20
N TYR A 12 -20.60 10.95 -40.41
CA TYR A 12 -21.58 9.92 -40.78
C TYR A 12 -22.33 10.30 -42.06
N GLY A 13 -22.81 11.55 -42.19
CA GLY A 13 -23.48 12.02 -43.40
C GLY A 13 -22.60 11.94 -44.65
N ALA A 14 -21.32 12.32 -44.54
CA ALA A 14 -20.37 12.21 -45.65
C ALA A 14 -20.08 10.75 -46.04
N LEU A 15 -20.01 9.84 -45.07
CA LEU A 15 -19.85 8.41 -45.32
C LEU A 15 -21.11 7.80 -45.96
N GLU A 16 -22.29 8.20 -45.52
CA GLU A 16 -23.56 7.75 -46.09
C GLU A 16 -23.70 8.14 -47.57
N GLU A 17 -23.28 9.36 -47.94
CA GLU A 17 -23.27 9.81 -49.34
C GLU A 17 -22.27 9.03 -50.21
N LEU A 18 -21.11 8.64 -49.65
CA LEU A 18 -20.05 7.96 -50.40
C LEU A 18 -20.27 6.44 -50.59
N MET A 19 -20.73 5.74 -49.54
CA MET A 19 -20.80 4.26 -49.52
C MET A 19 -22.19 3.70 -49.20
N GLY A 20 -23.18 4.57 -49.02
CA GLY A 20 -24.55 4.19 -48.66
C GLY A 20 -24.73 3.90 -47.17
N HIS A 21 -25.99 3.94 -46.74
CA HIS A 21 -26.42 3.85 -45.35
C HIS A 21 -25.86 2.64 -44.59
N ASP A 22 -25.99 1.44 -45.16
CA ASP A 22 -25.65 0.19 -44.47
C ASP A 22 -24.14 0.06 -44.20
N HIS A 23 -23.31 0.44 -45.17
CA HIS A 23 -21.85 0.40 -45.04
C HIS A 23 -21.36 1.48 -44.07
N ALA A 24 -21.90 2.70 -44.16
CA ALA A 24 -21.56 3.79 -43.24
C ALA A 24 -21.92 3.43 -41.78
N THR A 25 -23.12 2.90 -41.56
CA THR A 25 -23.57 2.44 -40.23
C THR A 25 -22.65 1.34 -39.68
N THR A 26 -22.27 0.38 -40.51
CA THR A 26 -21.38 -0.72 -40.09
C THR A 26 -20.00 -0.20 -39.71
N LEU A 27 -19.42 0.70 -40.50
CA LEU A 27 -18.12 1.32 -40.18
C LEU A 27 -18.19 2.10 -38.86
N MET A 28 -19.23 2.91 -38.66
CA MET A 28 -19.41 3.68 -37.43
C MET A 28 -19.53 2.80 -36.19
N LYS A 29 -20.14 1.62 -36.30
CA LYS A 29 -20.23 0.64 -35.19
C LYS A 29 -18.87 0.08 -34.75
N HIS A 30 -17.88 0.07 -35.64
CA HIS A 30 -16.51 -0.37 -35.30
C HIS A 30 -15.64 0.74 -34.72
N LEU A 31 -16.06 2.00 -34.84
CA LEU A 31 -15.31 3.13 -34.31
C LEU A 31 -15.71 3.41 -32.85
N PRO A 32 -14.74 3.58 -31.94
CA PRO A 32 -15.05 3.89 -30.55
C PRO A 32 -15.83 5.22 -30.46
N PRO A 33 -16.88 5.31 -29.63
CA PRO A 33 -17.80 6.45 -29.58
C PRO A 33 -17.14 7.76 -29.12
N VAL A 34 -16.13 7.66 -28.26
CA VAL A 34 -15.38 8.79 -27.69
C VAL A 34 -14.12 9.16 -28.51
N GLY A 35 -13.83 8.40 -29.58
CA GLY A 35 -12.59 8.53 -30.34
C GLY A 35 -11.43 7.75 -29.72
N TRP A 36 -10.34 7.59 -30.48
CA TRP A 36 -9.21 6.73 -30.09
C TRP A 36 -8.30 7.31 -29.01
N ALA A 37 -8.34 8.63 -28.79
CA ALA A 37 -7.51 9.29 -27.78
C ALA A 37 -7.94 8.96 -26.34
N ASP A 38 -9.23 8.63 -26.15
CA ASP A 38 -9.80 8.31 -24.83
C ASP A 38 -9.81 6.80 -24.55
N VAL A 39 -9.38 5.97 -25.51
CA VAL A 39 -9.24 4.52 -25.33
C VAL A 39 -7.89 4.24 -24.70
N ALA A 40 -7.90 3.65 -23.50
CA ALA A 40 -6.67 3.23 -22.84
C ALA A 40 -5.89 2.25 -23.72
N THR A 41 -4.62 2.57 -23.97
CA THR A 41 -3.72 1.71 -24.74
C THR A 41 -3.04 0.68 -23.84
N LYS A 42 -2.45 -0.36 -24.44
CA LYS A 42 -1.63 -1.33 -23.70
C LYS A 42 -0.48 -0.64 -22.95
N ARG A 43 0.14 0.38 -23.56
CA ARG A 43 1.22 1.15 -22.94
C ARG A 43 0.73 1.92 -21.71
N ASP A 44 -0.49 2.45 -21.74
CA ASP A 44 -1.08 3.12 -20.58
C ASP A 44 -1.29 2.13 -19.43
N LEU A 45 -1.70 0.89 -19.76
CA LEU A 45 -1.85 -0.18 -18.77
C LEU A 45 -0.50 -0.65 -18.22
N GLU A 46 0.51 -0.87 -19.07
CA GLU A 46 1.88 -1.23 -18.65
C GLU A 46 2.48 -0.14 -17.73
N SER A 47 2.26 1.14 -18.07
CA SER A 47 2.67 2.27 -17.22
C SER A 47 1.93 2.26 -15.87
N LEU A 48 0.64 1.92 -15.87
CA LEU A 48 -0.15 1.82 -14.65
C LEU A 48 0.30 0.63 -13.78
N GLU A 49 0.54 -0.53 -14.39
CA GLU A 49 1.07 -1.74 -13.74
C GLU A 49 2.40 -1.45 -13.06
N PHE A 50 3.36 -0.87 -13.79
CA PHE A 50 4.65 -0.48 -13.22
C PHE A 50 4.53 0.47 -12.02
N ARG A 51 3.62 1.45 -12.10
CA ARG A 51 3.35 2.38 -10.99
C ARG A 51 2.73 1.69 -9.79
N ILE A 52 1.89 0.69 -10.01
CA ILE A 52 1.25 -0.09 -8.96
C ILE A 52 2.30 -0.96 -8.26
N ASP A 53 3.12 -1.69 -9.03
CA ASP A 53 4.17 -2.55 -8.48
C ASP A 53 5.16 -1.75 -7.64
N THR A 54 5.65 -0.62 -8.17
CA THR A 54 6.55 0.28 -7.42
C THR A 54 5.93 0.74 -6.10
N ARG A 55 4.63 1.03 -6.08
CA ARG A 55 3.93 1.45 -4.85
C ARG A 55 3.77 0.30 -3.87
N PHE A 56 3.51 -0.91 -4.35
CA PHE A 56 3.43 -2.09 -3.49
C PHE A 56 4.78 -2.45 -2.89
N GLU A 57 5.86 -2.42 -3.66
CA GLU A 57 7.23 -2.63 -3.16
C GLU A 57 7.58 -1.59 -2.08
N ALA A 58 7.29 -0.31 -2.33
CA ALA A 58 7.51 0.73 -1.33
C ALA A 58 6.69 0.52 -0.05
N MET A 59 5.46 -0.01 -0.17
CA MET A 59 4.62 -0.34 0.98
C MET A 59 5.15 -1.54 1.75
N ALA A 60 5.60 -2.58 1.05
CA ALA A 60 6.22 -3.76 1.65
C ALA A 60 7.46 -3.36 2.47
N HIS A 61 8.38 -2.58 1.88
CA HIS A 61 9.55 -2.07 2.59
C HIS A 61 9.19 -1.23 3.83
N ARG A 62 8.10 -0.46 3.76
CA ARG A 62 7.62 0.31 4.92
C ARG A 62 7.10 -0.60 6.04
N LEU A 63 6.41 -1.69 5.69
CA LEU A 63 5.95 -2.68 6.66
C LEU A 63 7.11 -3.42 7.31
N ASP A 64 8.09 -3.87 6.53
CA ASP A 64 9.32 -4.50 7.07
C ASP A 64 10.06 -3.57 8.03
N ALA A 65 10.19 -2.29 7.66
CA ALA A 65 10.81 -1.29 8.53
C ALA A 65 10.00 -1.05 9.82
N MET A 66 8.67 -1.12 9.76
CA MET A 66 7.81 -1.02 10.94
C MET A 66 7.94 -2.25 11.84
N GLU A 67 7.97 -3.45 11.27
CA GLU A 67 8.19 -4.71 11.99
C GLU A 67 9.52 -4.68 12.74
N HIS A 68 10.61 -4.34 12.06
CA HIS A 68 11.94 -4.22 12.69
C HIS A 68 11.97 -3.16 13.81
N ARG A 69 11.22 -2.06 13.66
CA ARG A 69 11.12 -1.04 14.73
C ARG A 69 10.34 -1.57 15.93
N LEU A 70 9.26 -2.30 15.72
CA LEU A 70 8.48 -2.91 16.80
C LEU A 70 9.31 -3.95 17.54
N ASP A 71 10.01 -4.81 16.81
CA ASP A 71 10.92 -5.79 17.40
C ASP A 71 12.01 -5.12 18.24
N ALA A 72 12.63 -4.06 17.72
CA ALA A 72 13.66 -3.33 18.46
C ALA A 72 13.12 -2.70 19.76
N ILE A 73 11.91 -2.10 19.71
CA ILE A 73 11.25 -1.53 20.89
C ILE A 73 10.95 -2.62 21.91
N LEU A 74 10.34 -3.73 21.47
CA LEU A 74 9.94 -4.82 22.34
C LEU A 74 11.17 -5.49 22.99
N HIS A 75 12.23 -5.73 22.23
CA HIS A 75 13.49 -6.26 22.77
C HIS A 75 14.11 -5.33 23.82
N ARG A 76 14.07 -4.01 23.59
CA ARG A 76 14.58 -3.01 24.53
C ARG A 76 13.78 -2.99 25.82
N GLU A 77 12.44 -3.00 25.73
CA GLU A 77 11.56 -2.99 26.90
C GLU A 77 11.72 -4.27 27.74
N ILE A 78 11.72 -5.43 27.09
CA ILE A 78 11.95 -6.72 27.77
C ILE A 78 13.31 -6.74 28.45
N SER A 79 14.37 -6.26 27.79
CA SER A 79 15.71 -6.22 28.37
C SER A 79 15.79 -5.29 29.58
N GLY A 80 15.12 -4.13 29.52
CA GLY A 80 15.01 -3.20 30.64
C GLY A 80 14.25 -3.81 31.83
N LEU A 81 13.08 -4.41 31.57
CA LEU A 81 12.29 -5.13 32.58
C LEU A 81 13.09 -6.24 33.24
N LYS A 82 13.79 -7.07 32.45
CA LYS A 82 14.66 -8.15 32.96
C LYS A 82 15.73 -7.63 33.91
N SER A 83 16.45 -6.58 33.51
CA SER A 83 17.52 -6.00 34.33
C SER A 83 16.98 -5.43 35.66
N SER A 84 15.89 -4.65 35.59
CA SER A 84 15.23 -4.10 36.78
C SER A 84 14.76 -5.18 37.75
N PHE A 85 14.14 -6.24 37.20
CA PHE A 85 13.69 -7.37 37.99
C PHE A 85 14.82 -8.11 38.71
N ILE A 86 15.98 -8.30 38.05
CA ILE A 86 17.16 -8.91 38.66
C ILE A 86 17.64 -8.08 39.87
N TRP A 87 17.74 -6.76 39.72
CA TRP A 87 18.15 -5.88 40.82
C TRP A 87 17.15 -5.88 41.97
N MET A 88 15.85 -5.87 41.68
CA MET A 88 14.80 -5.92 42.69
C MET A 88 14.82 -7.25 43.47
N LEU A 89 15.03 -8.38 42.78
CA LEU A 89 15.14 -9.70 43.42
C LEU A 89 16.37 -9.77 44.35
N LEU A 90 17.51 -9.25 43.91
CA LEU A 90 18.73 -9.18 44.71
C LEU A 90 18.54 -8.32 45.95
N ALA A 91 17.95 -7.13 45.80
CA ALA A 91 17.65 -6.23 46.92
C ALA A 91 16.70 -6.89 47.93
N SER A 92 15.62 -7.52 47.45
CA SER A 92 14.65 -8.24 48.30
C SER A 92 15.31 -9.35 49.11
N ASN A 93 16.17 -10.16 48.49
CA ASN A 93 16.90 -11.22 49.18
C ASN A 93 17.87 -10.68 50.23
N ALA A 94 18.57 -9.57 49.93
CA ALA A 94 19.45 -8.91 50.89
C ALA A 94 18.68 -8.36 52.10
N THR A 95 17.53 -7.72 51.87
CA THR A 95 16.63 -7.26 52.94
C THR A 95 16.15 -8.42 53.80
N PHE A 96 15.74 -9.52 53.18
CA PHE A 96 15.30 -10.73 53.90
C PHE A 96 16.42 -11.30 54.77
N ALA A 97 17.63 -11.45 54.23
CA ALA A 97 18.79 -11.93 54.98
C ALA A 97 19.12 -11.02 56.19
N ALA A 98 19.04 -9.70 56.02
CA ALA A 98 19.28 -8.74 57.10
C ALA A 98 18.23 -8.87 58.22
N LEU A 99 16.96 -9.05 57.88
CA LEU A 99 15.89 -9.26 58.86
C LEU A 99 16.09 -10.55 59.67
N VAL A 100 16.47 -11.64 59.00
CA VAL A 100 16.77 -12.92 59.67
C VAL A 100 17.93 -12.76 60.66
N LEU A 101 19.02 -12.09 60.26
CA LEU A 101 20.16 -11.85 61.15
C LEU A 101 19.80 -10.98 62.36
N ALA A 102 18.95 -9.98 62.17
CA ALA A 102 18.45 -9.15 63.27
C ALA A 102 17.59 -9.95 64.26
N ALA A 103 16.72 -10.83 63.74
CA ALA A 103 15.88 -11.69 64.57
C ALA A 103 16.70 -12.67 65.41
N VAL A 104 17.76 -13.27 64.84
CA VAL A 104 18.66 -14.17 65.58
C VAL A 104 19.38 -13.44 66.72
N LYS A 105 19.76 -12.17 66.54
CA LYS A 105 20.39 -11.36 67.61
C LYS A 105 19.45 -11.01 68.78
N LEU A 106 18.14 -11.14 68.59
CA LEU A 106 17.14 -10.81 69.61
C LEU A 106 16.70 -12.03 70.45
N LEU A 107 17.16 -13.24 70.09
CA LEU A 107 16.96 -14.50 70.82
C LEU A 107 18.15 -14.79 71.74
#